data_AF-A0A358I1S8-F1
#
_entry.id   AF-A0A358I1S8-F1
#
_cell.length_a   1.000
_cell.length_b   1.000
_cell.length_c   1.000
_cell.angle_alpha   90.00
_cell.angle_beta   90.00
_cell.angle_gamma   90.00
#
_symmetry.space_group_name_H-M   'P 1'
#
loop_
_entity.id
_entity.type
_entity.pdbx_description
1 polymer ?
#
loop_
_entity_poly.entity_id
_entity_poly.type
_entity_poly.pdbx_seq_one_letter_code
_entity_poly.pdbx_strand_id
1 'polypeptide(L)'
;MGHKEVEGGHRPWPWVEVAAPDEPEERFVGEAEAFASAAQEHNVPPEELRRGNPEELYWEIQKRVSRDPLTPEYEVWEQRNRELYDKVTKLFDEFYRNRKVEADVRLGAEETRGDSFEVSSERVALNRFLDNTLTPEEKKNLLDMLPRRQKEMQDFTVFLIKRFLKNETP
;
A
#
# COMPACT_ATOMS: atom_id res chain seq x y z
N MET A 1 0.43 -4.21 12.83
CA MET A 1 -0.13 -3.80 14.15
C MET A 1 -0.98 -2.56 13.90
N GLY A 2 -2.22 -2.50 14.38
CA GLY A 2 -3.02 -1.27 14.36
C GLY A 2 -2.90 -0.58 15.72
N HIS A 3 -2.62 0.72 15.74
CA HIS A 3 -2.39 1.47 16.97
C HIS A 3 -3.70 2.06 17.50
N LYS A 4 -3.92 1.98 18.82
CA LYS A 4 -5.07 2.58 19.51
C LYS A 4 -4.91 4.08 19.76
N GLU A 5 -3.67 4.56 19.74
CA GLU A 5 -3.33 5.98 19.88
C GLU A 5 -2.91 6.50 18.51
N VAL A 6 -3.64 7.51 18.03
CA VAL A 6 -3.48 8.11 16.71
C VAL A 6 -2.79 9.45 16.91
N GLU A 7 -1.58 9.44 17.48
CA GLU A 7 -0.68 10.58 17.35
C GLU A 7 0.21 10.30 16.14
N GLY A 8 0.28 11.24 15.18
CA GLY A 8 1.19 11.17 14.04
C GLY A 8 0.64 10.60 12.72
N GLY A 9 -0.69 10.58 12.50
CA GLY A 9 -1.24 10.21 11.18
C GLY A 9 -1.26 8.70 10.87
N HIS A 10 -1.08 7.85 11.89
CA HIS A 10 -1.14 6.40 11.73
C HIS A 10 -2.56 5.88 11.57
N ARG A 11 -2.75 4.90 10.67
CA ARG A 11 -4.05 4.26 10.45
C ARG A 11 -4.43 3.41 11.66
N PRO A 12 -5.67 3.51 12.18
CA PRO A 12 -6.05 2.77 13.37
C PRO A 12 -6.27 1.28 13.09
N TRP A 13 -6.56 0.88 11.85
CA TRP A 13 -6.76 -0.52 11.43
C TRP A 13 -5.46 -1.17 10.91
N PRO A 14 -5.38 -2.52 10.94
CA PRO A 14 -4.28 -3.23 10.30
C PRO A 14 -4.35 -3.09 8.77
N TRP A 15 -3.19 -2.87 8.17
CA TRP A 15 -2.98 -2.88 6.73
C TRP A 15 -1.60 -3.47 6.45
N VAL A 16 -1.40 -3.95 5.22
CA VAL A 16 -0.09 -4.31 4.69
C VAL A 16 -0.05 -3.89 3.23
N GLU A 17 1.01 -3.20 2.85
CA GLU A 17 1.32 -2.95 1.45
C GLU A 17 2.06 -4.16 0.88
N VAL A 18 1.68 -4.54 -0.33
CA VAL A 18 2.16 -5.72 -1.02
C VAL A 18 2.66 -5.29 -2.39
N ALA A 19 3.89 -5.67 -2.70
CA ALA A 19 4.51 -5.48 -4.00
C ALA A 19 5.38 -6.70 -4.35
N ALA A 20 5.59 -6.90 -5.64
CA ALA A 20 6.56 -7.84 -6.17
C ALA A 20 7.98 -7.42 -5.71
N PRO A 21 8.88 -8.38 -5.46
CA PRO A 21 10.26 -8.06 -5.12
C PRO A 21 10.97 -7.37 -6.30
N ASP A 22 12.14 -6.81 -6.00
CA ASP A 22 13.05 -6.21 -6.99
C ASP A 22 12.40 -5.07 -7.79
N GLU A 23 11.79 -4.12 -7.07
CA GLU A 23 11.31 -2.85 -7.67
C GLU A 23 12.46 -2.13 -8.38
N PRO A 24 12.31 -1.77 -9.66
CA PRO A 24 13.32 -1.03 -10.40
C PRO A 24 13.55 0.37 -9.82
N GLU A 25 14.79 0.86 -9.90
CA GLU A 25 15.13 2.20 -9.40
C GLU A 25 14.47 3.34 -10.20
N GLU A 26 14.16 3.10 -11.47
CA GLU A 26 13.53 4.07 -12.36
C GLU A 26 12.23 3.52 -12.93
N ARG A 27 11.16 4.30 -12.76
CA ARG A 27 9.87 4.07 -13.40
C ARG A 27 9.86 4.52 -14.85
N PHE A 28 10.36 5.72 -15.09
CA PHE A 28 10.34 6.36 -16.41
C PHE A 28 11.76 6.47 -16.98
N VAL A 29 11.88 6.35 -18.30
CA VAL A 29 13.16 6.51 -18.99
C VAL A 29 13.72 7.91 -18.72
N GLY A 30 14.91 7.99 -18.11
CA GLY A 30 15.58 9.26 -17.80
C GLY A 30 15.14 9.92 -16.48
N GLU A 31 14.39 9.21 -15.63
CA GLU A 31 13.93 9.71 -14.34
C GLU A 31 15.10 10.09 -13.41
N ALA A 32 16.10 9.21 -13.26
CA ALA A 32 17.25 9.44 -12.39
C ALA A 32 18.05 10.67 -12.82
N GLU A 33 18.23 10.87 -14.13
CA GLU A 33 18.90 12.06 -14.67
C GLU A 33 18.11 13.32 -14.35
N ALA A 34 16.77 13.31 -14.55
CA ALA A 34 15.92 14.44 -14.24
C ALA A 34 15.99 14.82 -12.75
N PHE A 35 15.95 13.82 -11.86
CA PHE A 35 16.11 14.04 -10.42
C PHE A 35 17.50 14.57 -10.06
N ALA A 36 18.56 14.04 -10.66
CA ALA A 36 19.93 14.49 -10.40
C ALA A 36 20.16 15.92 -10.88
N SER A 37 19.67 16.28 -12.07
CA SER A 37 19.76 17.65 -12.60
C SER A 37 19.01 18.64 -11.70
N ALA A 38 17.76 18.32 -11.33
CA ALA A 38 16.96 19.20 -10.47
C ALA A 38 17.56 19.36 -9.06
N ALA A 39 18.11 18.28 -8.49
CA ALA A 39 18.82 18.34 -7.21
C ALA A 39 20.00 19.31 -7.26
N GLN A 40 20.78 19.28 -8.34
CA GLN A 40 21.91 20.19 -8.55
C GLN A 40 21.44 21.64 -8.78
N GLU A 41 20.43 21.86 -9.63
CA GLU A 41 19.90 23.19 -9.96
C GLU A 41 19.32 23.90 -8.74
N HIS A 42 18.65 23.16 -7.85
CA HIS A 42 17.98 23.70 -6.67
C HIS A 42 18.81 23.55 -5.38
N ASN A 43 20.03 23.01 -5.48
CA ASN A 43 20.94 22.77 -4.35
C ASN A 43 20.27 21.96 -3.21
N VAL A 44 19.54 20.90 -3.60
CA VAL A 44 18.87 19.96 -2.70
C VAL A 44 19.62 18.63 -2.72
N PRO A 45 19.81 17.93 -1.58
CA PRO A 45 20.37 16.58 -1.59
C PRO A 45 19.53 15.63 -2.47
N PRO A 46 20.13 14.88 -3.42
CA PRO A 46 19.38 13.98 -4.32
C PRO A 46 18.51 12.96 -3.58
N GLU A 47 19.00 12.44 -2.46
CA GLU A 47 18.27 11.50 -1.60
C GLU A 47 17.04 12.13 -0.93
N GLU A 48 17.11 13.41 -0.55
CA GLU A 48 15.96 14.12 0.02
C GLU A 48 14.92 14.40 -1.07
N LEU A 49 15.38 14.82 -2.24
CA LEU A 49 14.50 15.09 -3.37
C LEU A 49 13.78 13.82 -3.83
N ARG A 50 14.48 12.68 -3.93
CA ARG A 50 13.87 11.37 -4.24
C ARG A 50 12.86 10.91 -3.19
N ARG A 51 13.01 11.32 -1.92
CA ARG A 51 12.06 11.06 -0.84
C ARG A 51 10.88 12.03 -0.81
N GLY A 52 10.78 12.94 -1.78
CA GLY A 52 9.68 13.89 -1.86
C GLY A 52 9.92 15.21 -1.13
N ASN A 53 11.18 15.58 -0.86
CA ASN A 53 11.52 16.83 -0.16
C ASN A 53 12.52 17.69 -0.94
N PRO A 54 12.17 18.92 -1.38
CA PRO A 54 10.89 19.59 -1.20
C PRO A 54 9.79 19.01 -2.09
N GLU A 55 8.58 18.91 -1.54
CA GLU A 55 7.43 18.24 -2.16
C GLU A 55 7.04 18.87 -3.51
N GLU A 56 7.01 20.20 -3.60
CA GLU A 56 6.66 20.91 -4.84
C GLU A 56 7.60 20.54 -5.99
N LEU A 57 8.92 20.50 -5.71
CA LEU A 57 9.93 20.16 -6.72
C LEU A 57 9.84 18.69 -7.12
N TYR A 58 9.63 17.79 -6.14
CA TYR A 58 9.40 16.37 -6.43
C TYR A 58 8.23 16.18 -7.39
N TRP A 59 7.07 16.80 -7.11
CA TRP A 59 5.89 16.68 -7.97
C TRP A 59 6.07 17.35 -9.33
N GLU A 60 6.84 18.42 -9.42
CA GLU A 60 7.19 19.03 -10.71
C GLU A 60 7.99 18.06 -11.58
N ILE A 61 9.02 17.41 -11.01
CA ILE A 61 9.84 16.41 -11.71
C ILE A 61 8.97 15.22 -12.11
N GLN A 62 8.19 14.66 -11.18
CA GLN A 62 7.29 13.53 -11.43
C GLN A 62 6.30 13.84 -12.56
N LYS A 63 5.72 15.05 -12.59
CA LYS A 63 4.83 15.50 -13.67
C LYS A 63 5.54 15.62 -15.02
N ARG A 64 6.84 15.91 -15.02
CA ARG A 64 7.66 15.98 -16.23
C ARG A 64 8.00 14.58 -16.74
N VAL A 65 8.60 13.73 -15.90
CA VAL A 65 9.08 12.40 -16.30
C VAL A 65 7.94 11.43 -16.59
N SER A 66 6.75 11.64 -16.01
CA SER A 66 5.57 10.81 -16.32
C SER A 66 5.03 10.94 -17.75
N ARG A 67 5.62 11.85 -18.55
CA ARG A 67 5.35 11.97 -20.00
C ARG A 67 6.25 11.08 -20.85
N ASP A 68 7.35 10.61 -20.28
CA ASP A 68 8.27 9.71 -20.94
C ASP A 68 7.79 8.25 -20.80
N PRO A 69 8.23 7.35 -21.67
CA PRO A 69 7.87 5.93 -21.58
C PRO A 69 8.33 5.31 -20.24
N LEU A 70 7.61 4.26 -19.83
CA LEU A 70 8.08 3.39 -18.74
C LEU A 70 9.38 2.69 -19.15
N THR A 71 10.23 2.39 -18.18
CA THR A 71 11.38 1.50 -18.41
C THR A 71 10.87 0.07 -18.65
N PRO A 72 11.52 -0.73 -19.53
CA PRO A 72 11.14 -2.12 -19.75
C PRO A 72 11.15 -2.96 -18.46
N GLU A 73 12.08 -2.68 -17.54
CA GLU A 73 12.19 -3.32 -16.24
C GLU A 73 10.95 -3.02 -15.38
N TYR A 74 10.49 -1.77 -15.39
CA TYR A 74 9.30 -1.35 -14.64
C TYR A 74 8.03 -1.94 -15.23
N GLU A 75 7.87 -2.02 -16.55
CA GLU A 75 6.72 -2.69 -17.17
C GLU A 75 6.61 -4.16 -16.76
N VAL A 76 7.75 -4.86 -16.69
CA VAL A 76 7.80 -6.25 -16.22
C VAL A 76 7.43 -6.35 -14.74
N TRP A 77 7.92 -5.43 -13.91
CA TRP A 77 7.62 -5.39 -12.48
C TRP A 77 6.14 -5.04 -12.22
N GLU A 78 5.57 -4.06 -12.93
CA GLU A 78 4.15 -3.70 -12.89
C GLU A 78 3.27 -4.92 -13.24
N GLN A 79 3.62 -5.66 -14.29
CA GLN A 79 2.87 -6.86 -14.66
C GLN A 79 2.93 -7.95 -13.57
N ARG A 80 4.07 -8.12 -12.89
CA ARG A 80 4.19 -9.03 -11.74
C ARG A 80 3.30 -8.59 -10.57
N ASN A 81 3.19 -7.29 -10.33
CA ASN A 81 2.29 -6.76 -9.31
C ASN A 81 0.81 -7.04 -9.63
N ARG A 82 0.39 -6.87 -10.90
CA ARG A 82 -0.97 -7.23 -11.33
C ARG A 82 -1.26 -8.71 -11.12
N GLU A 83 -0.32 -9.59 -11.47
CA GLU A 83 -0.46 -11.02 -11.20
C GLU A 83 -0.52 -11.34 -9.70
N LEU A 84 0.23 -10.61 -8.88
CA LEU A 84 0.23 -10.76 -7.43
C LEU A 84 -1.11 -10.30 -6.82
N TYR A 85 -1.66 -9.19 -7.32
CA TYR A 85 -3.00 -8.69 -6.95
C TYR A 85 -4.08 -9.74 -7.24
N ASP A 86 -4.08 -10.32 -8.44
CA ASP A 86 -5.01 -11.37 -8.83
C ASP A 86 -4.89 -12.62 -7.94
N LYS A 87 -3.66 -13.02 -7.60
CA LYS A 87 -3.40 -14.15 -6.71
C LYS A 87 -3.95 -13.87 -5.31
N VAL A 88 -3.69 -12.69 -4.75
CA VAL A 88 -4.21 -12.30 -3.42
C VAL A 88 -5.73 -12.24 -3.41
N THR A 89 -6.34 -11.70 -4.46
CA THR A 89 -7.81 -11.65 -4.59
C THR A 89 -8.43 -13.04 -4.61
N LYS A 90 -7.86 -13.99 -5.35
CA LYS A 90 -8.30 -15.40 -5.32
C LYS A 90 -8.10 -16.06 -3.95
N LEU A 91 -7.03 -15.71 -3.24
CA LEU A 91 -6.81 -16.18 -1.87
C LEU A 91 -7.89 -15.67 -0.90
N PHE A 92 -8.43 -14.46 -1.10
CA PHE A 92 -9.60 -14.02 -0.35
C PHE A 92 -10.83 -14.87 -0.66
N ASP A 93 -11.09 -15.20 -1.92
CA ASP A 93 -12.23 -16.08 -2.27
C ASP A 93 -12.13 -17.44 -1.60
N GLU A 94 -10.93 -18.04 -1.56
CA GLU A 94 -10.68 -19.27 -0.82
C GLU A 94 -10.87 -19.10 0.68
N PHE A 95 -10.28 -18.06 1.26
CA PHE A 95 -10.37 -17.77 2.69
C PHE A 95 -11.82 -17.56 3.14
N TYR A 96 -12.63 -16.90 2.31
CA TYR A 96 -14.01 -16.54 2.64
C TYR A 96 -15.09 -17.54 2.19
N ARG A 97 -14.75 -18.58 1.41
CA ARG A 97 -15.72 -19.51 0.80
C ARG A 97 -16.81 -20.03 1.74
N ASN A 98 -16.47 -20.29 3.01
CA ASN A 98 -17.39 -20.80 4.04
C ASN A 98 -17.44 -19.92 5.29
N ARG A 99 -16.93 -18.69 5.23
CA ARG A 99 -16.94 -17.73 6.35
C ARG A 99 -18.05 -16.71 6.12
N LYS A 100 -18.80 -16.38 7.18
CA LYS A 100 -19.66 -15.20 7.22
C LYS A 100 -18.97 -14.13 8.05
N VAL A 101 -18.53 -13.06 7.41
CA VAL A 101 -17.84 -11.92 8.02
C VAL A 101 -18.54 -10.65 7.56
N GLU A 102 -18.73 -9.70 8.47
CA GLU A 102 -19.31 -8.39 8.18
C GLU A 102 -18.44 -7.62 7.18
N ALA A 103 -19.06 -6.81 6.32
CA ALA A 103 -18.36 -6.07 5.27
C ALA A 103 -17.23 -5.20 5.82
N ASP A 104 -17.45 -4.53 6.96
CA ASP A 104 -16.50 -3.60 7.58
C ASP A 104 -15.34 -4.29 8.33
N VAL A 105 -15.33 -5.62 8.34
CA VAL A 105 -14.25 -6.46 8.91
C VAL A 105 -13.55 -7.25 7.80
N ARG A 106 -14.25 -7.57 6.71
CA ARG A 106 -13.74 -8.36 5.60
C ARG A 106 -12.54 -7.67 4.96
N LEU A 107 -11.45 -8.42 4.76
CA LEU A 107 -10.27 -7.93 4.06
C LEU A 107 -10.56 -7.79 2.57
N GLY A 108 -9.93 -6.80 1.95
CA GLY A 108 -9.85 -6.64 0.52
C GLY A 108 -8.47 -6.14 0.10
N ALA A 109 -8.24 -6.15 -1.21
CA ALA A 109 -7.08 -5.50 -1.82
C ALA A 109 -7.53 -4.22 -2.54
N GLU A 110 -6.74 -3.16 -2.44
CA GLU A 110 -6.94 -1.91 -3.17
C GLU A 110 -5.62 -1.47 -3.78
N GLU A 111 -5.62 -1.15 -5.07
CA GLU A 111 -4.44 -0.65 -5.76
C GLU A 111 -4.03 0.69 -5.13
N THR A 112 -2.76 0.81 -4.79
CA THR A 112 -2.17 2.04 -4.25
C THR A 112 -1.51 2.84 -5.38
N ARG A 113 -1.24 4.13 -5.12
CA ARG A 113 -0.53 4.96 -6.09
C ARG A 113 0.90 4.45 -6.23
N GLY A 114 1.23 3.82 -7.36
CA GLY A 114 2.59 3.33 -7.63
C GLY A 114 2.69 1.81 -7.72
N ASP A 115 1.71 1.19 -8.37
CA ASP A 115 1.77 -0.18 -8.90
C ASP A 115 1.97 -1.29 -7.85
N SER A 116 1.87 -0.95 -6.56
CA SER A 116 1.64 -1.84 -5.41
C SER A 116 0.14 -1.92 -5.07
N PHE A 117 -0.21 -2.72 -4.08
CA PHE A 117 -1.56 -2.72 -3.53
C PHE A 117 -1.57 -2.94 -2.02
N GLU A 118 -2.61 -2.44 -1.37
CA GLU A 118 -2.82 -2.60 0.05
C GLU A 118 -3.84 -3.68 0.33
N VAL A 119 -3.52 -4.54 1.31
CA VAL A 119 -4.49 -5.43 1.95
C VAL A 119 -4.91 -4.85 3.29
N SER A 120 -6.20 -4.54 3.41
CA SER A 120 -6.78 -4.00 4.64
C SER A 120 -8.28 -4.34 4.76
N SER A 121 -8.85 -4.11 5.95
CA SER A 121 -10.30 -4.29 6.20
C SER A 121 -11.12 -3.02 5.99
N GLU A 122 -10.48 -1.89 5.70
CA GLU A 122 -11.12 -0.58 5.63
C GLU A 122 -10.82 0.06 4.28
N ARG A 123 -11.88 0.37 3.53
CA ARG A 123 -11.77 0.78 2.11
C ARG A 123 -12.30 2.20 1.86
N VAL A 124 -12.87 2.87 2.87
CA VAL A 124 -13.59 4.13 2.67
C VAL A 124 -13.17 5.20 3.68
N ALA A 125 -12.73 4.82 4.87
CA ALA A 125 -12.53 5.77 5.96
C ALA A 125 -11.15 6.45 6.00
N LEU A 126 -10.14 6.04 5.23
CA LEU A 126 -8.77 6.56 5.40
C LEU A 126 -8.68 8.08 5.26
N ASN A 127 -9.09 8.61 4.11
CA ASN A 127 -8.98 10.04 3.84
C ASN A 127 -9.84 10.85 4.82
N ARG A 128 -11.06 10.38 5.11
CA ARG A 128 -11.94 11.03 6.09
C ARG A 128 -11.36 11.04 7.51
N PHE A 129 -10.64 9.97 7.87
CA PHE A 129 -9.98 9.82 9.16
C PHE A 129 -8.77 10.75 9.26
N LEU A 130 -7.92 10.79 8.23
CA LEU A 130 -6.74 11.67 8.17
C LEU A 130 -7.10 13.15 8.10
N ASP A 131 -8.14 13.50 7.33
CA ASP A 131 -8.65 14.86 7.19
C ASP A 131 -9.47 15.31 8.42
N ASN A 132 -9.57 14.45 9.45
CA ASN A 132 -10.30 14.71 10.68
C ASN A 132 -11.79 15.06 10.45
N THR A 133 -12.38 14.59 9.34
CA THR A 133 -13.77 14.89 8.94
C THR A 133 -14.80 13.90 9.49
N LEU A 134 -14.33 12.84 10.14
CA LEU A 134 -15.21 11.91 10.85
C LEU A 134 -15.76 12.53 12.13
N THR A 135 -17.05 12.31 12.35
CA THR A 135 -17.72 12.63 13.61
C THR A 135 -17.12 11.80 14.76
N PRO A 136 -17.25 12.26 16.02
CA PRO A 136 -16.81 11.48 17.18
C PRO A 136 -17.43 10.07 17.24
N GLU A 137 -18.67 9.92 16.79
CA GLU A 137 -19.38 8.63 16.75
C GLU A 137 -18.79 7.69 15.70
N GLU A 138 -18.52 8.18 14.48
CA GLU A 138 -17.85 7.38 13.44
C GLU A 138 -16.45 6.94 13.89
N LYS A 139 -15.68 7.82 14.54
CA LYS A 139 -14.37 7.47 15.09
C LYS A 139 -14.47 6.40 16.16
N LYS A 140 -15.44 6.53 17.07
CA LYS A 140 -15.67 5.53 18.11
C LYS A 140 -16.04 4.18 17.49
N ASN A 141 -16.94 4.15 16.52
CA ASN A 141 -17.34 2.92 15.82
C ASN A 141 -16.14 2.25 15.12
N LEU A 142 -15.26 3.02 14.47
CA LEU A 142 -14.03 2.49 13.86
C LEU A 142 -13.10 1.84 14.91
N LEU A 143 -12.93 2.48 16.06
CA LEU A 143 -12.09 1.96 17.14
C LEU A 143 -12.70 0.73 17.82
N ASP A 144 -14.03 0.70 17.99
CA ASP A 144 -14.75 -0.44 18.58
C ASP A 144 -14.65 -1.69 17.68
N MET A 145 -14.51 -1.50 16.37
CA MET A 145 -14.32 -2.59 15.39
C MET A 145 -12.86 -3.08 15.29
N LEU A 146 -11.91 -2.34 15.85
CA LEU A 146 -10.47 -2.64 15.71
C LEU A 146 -10.09 -4.07 16.15
N PRO A 147 -10.52 -4.59 17.32
CA PRO A 147 -10.16 -5.95 17.72
C PRO A 147 -10.62 -7.01 16.72
N ARG A 148 -11.77 -6.79 16.08
CA ARG A 148 -12.34 -7.71 15.08
C ARG A 148 -11.51 -7.67 13.78
N ARG A 149 -11.15 -6.47 13.33
CA ARG A 149 -10.27 -6.26 12.16
C ARG A 149 -8.88 -6.86 12.36
N GLN A 150 -8.30 -6.68 13.55
CA GLN A 150 -7.02 -7.29 13.93
C GLN A 150 -7.10 -8.81 13.93
N LYS A 151 -8.16 -9.38 14.50
CA LYS A 151 -8.39 -10.82 14.47
C LYS A 151 -8.54 -11.34 13.05
N GLU A 152 -9.25 -10.63 12.17
CA GLU A 152 -9.44 -11.06 10.79
C GLU A 152 -8.12 -11.09 10.02
N MET A 153 -7.28 -10.05 10.17
CA MET A 153 -5.93 -10.05 9.61
C MET A 153 -5.08 -11.22 10.13
N GLN A 154 -5.12 -11.50 11.44
CA GLN A 154 -4.42 -12.64 12.03
C GLN A 154 -4.90 -13.99 11.48
N ASP A 155 -6.21 -14.19 11.37
CA ASP A 155 -6.80 -15.41 10.81
C ASP A 155 -6.37 -15.61 9.35
N PHE A 156 -6.31 -14.53 8.56
CA PHE A 156 -5.81 -14.55 7.19
C PHE A 156 -4.32 -14.89 7.11
N THR A 157 -3.49 -14.30 7.97
CA THR A 157 -2.06 -14.67 8.07
C THR A 157 -1.89 -16.15 8.39
N VAL A 158 -2.67 -16.69 9.33
CA VAL A 158 -2.63 -18.13 9.67
C VAL A 158 -3.06 -18.99 8.47
N PHE A 159 -4.04 -18.55 7.70
CA PHE A 159 -4.43 -19.22 6.45
C PHE A 159 -3.27 -19.25 5.45
N LEU A 160 -2.60 -18.12 5.21
CA LEU A 160 -1.45 -18.04 4.30
C LEU A 160 -0.29 -18.94 4.74
N ILE A 161 0.09 -18.90 6.03
CA ILE A 161 1.14 -19.76 6.58
C ILE A 161 0.81 -21.24 6.36
N LYS A 162 -0.43 -21.66 6.64
CA LYS A 162 -0.84 -23.06 6.41
C LYS A 162 -0.81 -23.44 4.93
N ARG A 163 -1.16 -22.50 4.05
CA ARG A 163 -1.27 -22.74 2.60
C ARG A 163 0.10 -22.87 1.91
N PHE A 164 1.08 -22.09 2.36
CA PHE A 164 2.36 -21.94 1.66
C PHE A 164 3.57 -22.42 2.47
N LEU A 165 3.58 -22.23 3.79
CA LEU A 165 4.79 -22.45 4.61
C LEU A 165 4.77 -23.76 5.42
N LYS A 166 3.63 -24.44 5.54
CA LYS A 166 3.55 -25.73 6.28
C LYS A 166 3.90 -26.98 5.46
N ASN A 167 4.22 -26.84 4.17
CA ASN A 167 4.74 -27.93 3.33
C ASN A 167 6.24 -27.79 3.03
N GLU A 168 6.90 -26.76 3.55
CA GLU A 168 8.36 -26.66 3.51
C GLU A 168 8.93 -27.37 4.74
N THR A 169 9.16 -28.68 4.58
CA THR A 169 9.98 -29.42 5.55
C THR A 169 11.44 -29.31 5.05
N PRO A 170 12.41 -28.95 5.91
CA PRO A 170 13.82 -29.17 5.57
C PRO A 170 14.12 -30.66 5.40
#